data_AF-A0A7V9RBL3-F1
#
_entry.id   AF-A0A7V9RBL3-F1
#
_cell.length_a   1.000
_cell.length_b   1.000
_cell.length_c   1.000
_cell.angle_alpha   90.00
_cell.angle_beta   90.00
_cell.angle_gamma   90.00
#
_symmetry.space_group_name_H-M   'P 1'
#
loop_
_entity.id
_entity.type
_entity.pdbx_description
1 polymer ?
#
loop_
_entity_poly.entity_id
_entity_poly.type
_entity_poly.pdbx_seq_one_letter_code
_entity_poly.pdbx_strand_id
1 'polypeptide(L)'
;MFRFSLVSVVCLAVLDCSVPRRSIVGRAPVSPDAVAVDAETVRGKRHYARGYPAQNRDGSVNAVIEIPCGTTGKFEVDDDDGVLHWQRDRDHGGRREIDYLAFSVNYG
;
A
#
# COMPACT_ATOMS: atom_id res chain seq x y z
N MET A 1 -20.91 42.35 33.56
CA MET A 1 -20.65 42.54 32.10
C MET A 1 -19.43 41.69 31.75
N PHE A 2 -19.64 40.44 31.34
CA PHE A 2 -18.57 39.48 31.07
C PHE A 2 -17.94 39.78 29.70
N ARG A 3 -16.67 40.20 29.70
CA ARG A 3 -15.86 40.35 28.49
C ARG A 3 -15.40 38.95 28.04
N PHE A 4 -16.14 38.35 27.11
CA PHE A 4 -15.64 37.19 26.38
C PHE A 4 -14.49 37.63 25.48
N SER A 5 -13.27 37.18 25.80
CA SER A 5 -12.09 37.38 24.96
C SER A 5 -12.25 36.58 23.67
N LEU A 6 -12.43 37.29 22.57
CA LEU A 6 -12.60 36.75 21.21
C LEU A 6 -11.38 35.91 20.73
N VAL A 7 -10.27 35.95 21.47
CA VAL A 7 -8.99 35.32 21.10
C VAL A 7 -9.00 33.80 21.28
N SER A 8 -9.86 33.24 22.14
CA SER A 8 -9.88 31.79 22.40
C SER A 8 -10.67 30.96 21.39
N VAL A 9 -11.56 31.56 20.59
CA VAL A 9 -12.44 30.79 19.68
C VAL A 9 -11.80 30.52 18.33
N VAL A 10 -10.74 31.26 17.95
CA VAL A 10 -10.09 31.12 16.64
C VAL A 10 -9.09 29.95 16.59
N CYS A 11 -8.52 29.51 17.72
CA CYS A 11 -7.55 28.40 17.72
C CYS A 11 -8.14 27.00 17.47
N LEU A 12 -9.45 26.80 17.56
CA LEU A 12 -10.09 25.49 17.36
C LEU A 12 -10.40 25.17 15.89
N ALA A 13 -10.25 26.13 14.96
CA ALA A 13 -10.57 25.93 13.54
C ALA A 13 -9.39 25.43 12.69
N VAL A 14 -8.20 25.22 13.27
CA VAL A 14 -6.98 24.82 12.53
C VAL A 14 -6.51 23.40 12.91
N LEU A 15 -7.33 22.63 13.62
CA LEU A 15 -7.13 21.18 13.69
C LEU A 15 -7.65 20.59 12.38
N ASP A 16 -6.84 20.72 11.33
CA ASP A 16 -7.04 20.01 10.07
C ASP A 16 -6.94 18.52 10.38
N CYS A 17 -8.08 17.91 10.73
CA CYS A 17 -8.22 16.51 11.06
C CYS A 17 -8.20 15.66 9.78
N SER A 18 -7.35 16.04 8.82
CA SER A 18 -7.16 15.32 7.57
C SER A 18 -6.40 14.03 7.90
N VAL A 19 -7.13 12.94 8.09
CA VAL A 19 -6.54 11.60 8.14
C VAL A 19 -5.75 11.41 6.82
N PRO A 20 -4.44 11.06 6.88
CA PRO A 20 -3.65 10.88 5.67
C PRO A 20 -4.30 9.81 4.79
N ARG A 21 -4.77 10.21 3.61
CA ARG A 21 -5.34 9.29 2.62
C ARG A 21 -4.18 8.61 1.89
N ARG A 22 -4.10 7.29 2.01
CA ARG A 22 -3.16 6.49 1.21
C ARG A 22 -3.74 6.27 -0.19
N SER A 23 -2.89 6.21 -1.20
CA SER A 23 -3.31 5.77 -2.53
C SER A 23 -3.82 4.34 -2.46
N ILE A 24 -4.83 4.03 -3.28
CA ILE A 24 -5.41 2.70 -3.40
C ILE A 24 -4.96 2.10 -4.73
N VAL A 25 -4.32 0.93 -4.68
CA VAL A 25 -3.92 0.14 -5.85
C VAL A 25 -4.39 -1.30 -5.61
N GLY A 26 -4.95 -1.97 -6.62
CA GLY A 26 -5.43 -3.35 -6.44
C GLY A 26 -6.56 -3.50 -5.40
N ARG A 27 -7.33 -2.43 -5.14
CA ARG A 27 -8.36 -2.34 -4.08
C ARG A 27 -7.81 -2.39 -2.64
N ALA A 28 -6.51 -2.17 -2.44
CA ALA A 28 -5.89 -2.07 -1.13
C ALA A 28 -5.08 -0.77 -0.97
N PRO A 29 -4.94 -0.26 0.27
CA PRO A 29 -4.08 0.89 0.53
C PRO A 29 -2.61 0.53 0.36
N VAL A 30 -1.87 1.37 -0.36
CA VAL A 30 -0.42 1.27 -0.47
C VAL A 30 0.24 1.54 0.88
N SER A 31 1.34 0.84 1.18
CA SER A 31 2.13 1.05 2.40
C SER A 31 2.60 2.52 2.51
N PRO A 32 2.67 3.11 3.73
CA PRO A 32 3.19 4.48 3.92
C PRO A 32 4.59 4.70 3.35
N ASP A 33 5.40 3.65 3.28
CA ASP A 33 6.77 3.69 2.79
C ASP A 33 6.92 3.36 1.29
N ALA A 34 5.79 3.19 0.59
CA ALA A 34 5.72 2.90 -0.83
C ALA A 34 4.92 3.97 -1.57
N VAL A 35 5.10 4.01 -2.90
CA VAL A 35 4.44 4.97 -3.78
C VAL A 35 3.71 4.20 -4.88
N ALA A 36 2.45 4.54 -5.12
CA ALA A 36 1.75 4.15 -6.35
C ALA A 36 2.34 4.96 -7.50
N VAL A 37 3.09 4.32 -8.39
CA VAL A 37 3.66 4.98 -9.58
C VAL A 37 2.53 5.28 -10.58
N ASP A 38 1.65 4.30 -10.76
CA ASP A 38 0.41 4.38 -11.52
C ASP A 38 -0.63 3.40 -10.93
N ALA A 39 -1.64 3.01 -11.71
CA ALA A 39 -2.70 2.11 -11.26
C ALA A 39 -2.27 0.63 -11.17
N GLU A 40 -1.08 0.29 -11.63
CA GLU A 40 -0.60 -1.09 -11.84
C GLU A 40 0.81 -1.33 -11.27
N THR A 41 1.52 -0.27 -10.87
CA THR A 41 2.87 -0.36 -10.34
C THR A 41 2.99 0.30 -8.95
N VAL A 42 3.50 -0.46 -7.97
CA VAL A 42 3.78 0.01 -6.60
C VAL A 42 5.27 -0.14 -6.29
N ARG A 43 5.92 0.97 -5.98
CA ARG A 43 7.38 1.03 -5.77
C ARG A 43 7.76 1.37 -4.34
N GLY A 44 8.69 0.58 -3.80
CA GLY A 44 9.29 0.79 -2.48
C GLY A 44 10.57 1.60 -2.54
N LYS A 45 11.16 1.84 -1.37
CA LYS A 45 12.46 2.53 -1.24
C LYS A 45 13.64 1.68 -1.74
N ARG A 46 13.47 0.36 -1.78
CA ARG A 46 14.50 -0.63 -2.17
C ARG A 46 13.83 -1.78 -2.91
N HIS A 47 14.64 -2.56 -3.61
CA HIS A 47 14.22 -3.81 -4.25
C HIS A 47 13.52 -4.72 -3.23
N TYR A 48 12.28 -5.13 -3.48
CA TYR A 48 11.47 -5.84 -2.49
C TYR A 48 12.02 -7.23 -2.13
N ALA A 49 12.53 -7.98 -3.12
CA ALA A 49 13.11 -9.31 -2.86
C ALA A 49 14.55 -9.31 -2.28
N ARG A 50 15.37 -8.28 -2.56
CA ARG A 50 16.83 -8.33 -2.30
C ARG A 50 17.36 -7.14 -1.50
N GLY A 51 16.55 -6.10 -1.31
CA GLY A 51 16.94 -4.85 -0.65
C GLY A 51 16.82 -4.87 0.87
N TYR A 52 16.24 -5.93 1.43
CA TYR A 52 16.00 -6.13 2.85
C TYR A 52 16.48 -7.53 3.27
N PRO A 53 17.00 -7.70 4.50
CA PRO A 53 17.33 -9.04 5.00
C PRO A 53 16.04 -9.84 5.17
N ALA A 54 16.06 -11.13 4.82
CA ALA A 54 14.89 -12.00 5.02
C ALA A 54 14.51 -12.10 6.51
N GLN A 55 15.52 -12.23 7.38
CA GLN A 55 15.35 -12.27 8.83
C GLN A 55 16.15 -11.13 9.49
N ASN A 56 15.50 -10.44 10.43
CA ASN A 56 16.10 -9.39 11.24
C ASN A 56 16.92 -10.00 12.39
N ARG A 57 17.75 -9.17 13.04
CA ARG A 57 18.64 -9.60 14.14
C ARG A 57 17.89 -10.12 15.37
N ASP A 58 16.64 -9.71 15.55
CA ASP A 58 15.76 -10.13 16.64
C ASP A 58 14.96 -11.42 16.30
N GLY A 59 15.20 -12.01 15.13
CA GLY A 59 14.53 -13.22 14.67
C GLY A 59 13.21 -12.99 13.92
N SER A 60 12.70 -11.75 13.87
CA SER A 60 11.52 -11.42 13.04
C SER A 60 11.83 -11.52 11.54
N VAL A 61 10.81 -11.72 10.71
CA VAL A 61 10.93 -11.90 9.26
C VAL A 61 10.30 -10.72 8.53
N ASN A 62 10.97 -10.23 7.49
CA ASN A 62 10.39 -9.24 6.58
C ASN A 62 9.57 -9.97 5.50
N ALA A 63 8.36 -9.49 5.24
CA ALA A 63 7.48 -10.01 4.20
C ALA A 63 6.99 -8.87 3.31
N VAL A 64 6.80 -9.17 2.03
CA VAL A 64 6.22 -8.25 1.05
C VAL A 64 4.83 -8.76 0.75
N ILE A 65 3.80 -8.01 1.10
CA ILE A 65 2.43 -8.43 0.80
C ILE A 65 2.11 -8.01 -0.63
N GLU A 66 2.09 -8.98 -1.54
CA GLU A 66 1.78 -8.78 -2.96
C GLU A 66 0.26 -8.75 -3.18
N ILE A 67 -0.49 -9.60 -2.49
CA ILE A 67 -1.95 -9.69 -2.59
C ILE A 67 -2.56 -9.57 -1.19
N PRO A 68 -3.11 -8.40 -0.83
CA PRO A 68 -3.76 -8.21 0.46
C PRO A 68 -5.02 -9.07 0.62
N CYS A 69 -5.28 -9.49 1.85
CA CYS A 69 -6.49 -10.23 2.20
C CYS A 69 -7.76 -9.52 1.70
N GLY A 70 -8.69 -10.28 1.12
CA GLY A 70 -9.94 -9.76 0.57
C GLY A 70 -9.81 -9.14 -0.82
N THR A 71 -8.64 -9.22 -1.46
CA THR A 71 -8.42 -8.71 -2.83
C THR A 71 -8.19 -9.83 -3.86
N THR A 72 -8.36 -9.50 -5.14
CA THR A 72 -8.15 -10.41 -6.29
C THR A 72 -7.05 -9.93 -7.23
N GLY A 73 -6.52 -8.73 -7.04
CA GLY A 73 -5.48 -8.17 -7.91
C GLY A 73 -4.19 -8.98 -7.78
N LYS A 74 -3.74 -9.58 -8.89
CA LYS A 74 -2.53 -10.40 -8.92
C LYS A 74 -1.32 -9.49 -9.16
N PHE A 75 -0.70 -9.02 -8.09
CA PHE A 75 0.62 -8.39 -8.15
C PHE A 75 1.69 -9.43 -7.84
N GLU A 76 2.88 -9.25 -8.42
CA GLU A 76 4.09 -9.98 -8.05
C GLU A 76 5.27 -9.01 -8.10
N VAL A 77 6.28 -9.25 -7.26
CA VAL A 77 7.56 -8.53 -7.34
C VAL A 77 8.26 -8.98 -8.62
N ASP A 78 8.59 -8.02 -9.49
CA ASP A 78 9.42 -8.29 -10.65
C ASP A 78 10.89 -8.48 -10.23
N ASP A 79 11.53 -9.51 -10.78
CA ASP A 79 12.88 -9.92 -10.40
C ASP A 79 13.97 -8.99 -10.93
N ASP A 80 13.70 -8.22 -11.98
CA ASP A 80 14.69 -7.34 -12.58
C ASP A 80 14.72 -6.00 -11.86
N ASP A 81 13.57 -5.40 -11.60
CA ASP A 81 13.48 -4.07 -10.98
C ASP A 81 13.13 -4.08 -9.48
N GLY A 82 12.62 -5.19 -8.96
CA GLY A 82 12.26 -5.36 -7.57
C GLY A 82 11.01 -4.59 -7.13
N VAL A 83 10.16 -4.21 -8.07
CA VAL A 83 8.93 -3.43 -7.90
C VAL A 83 7.71 -4.36 -8.02
N LEU A 84 6.60 -4.01 -7.37
CA LEU A 84 5.35 -4.75 -7.56
C LEU A 84 4.66 -4.30 -8.85
N HIS A 85 4.39 -5.25 -9.74
CA HIS A 85 3.64 -5.04 -10.97
C HIS A 85 2.39 -5.90 -10.99
N TRP A 86 1.28 -5.32 -11.45
CA TRP A 86 0.07 -6.07 -11.74
C TRP A 86 0.33 -7.01 -12.91
N GLN A 87 0.27 -8.31 -12.66
CA GLN A 87 0.48 -9.33 -13.66
C GLN A 87 -0.55 -9.25 -14.79
N ARG A 88 -0.11 -9.54 -16.01
CA ARG A 88 -1.00 -9.62 -17.17
C ARG A 88 -1.53 -11.03 -17.33
N ASP A 89 -2.78 -11.13 -17.75
CA ASP A 89 -3.34 -12.37 -18.22
C ASP A 89 -2.60 -12.83 -19.48
N ARG A 90 -2.29 -14.12 -19.56
CA ARG A 90 -1.45 -14.67 -20.64
C ARG A 90 -2.20 -14.85 -21.95
N ASP A 91 -3.52 -15.01 -21.88
CA ASP A 91 -4.35 -15.34 -23.04
C ASP A 91 -4.91 -14.07 -23.68
N HIS A 92 -5.30 -13.09 -22.87
CA HIS A 92 -5.94 -11.85 -23.37
C HIS A 92 -5.19 -10.55 -23.03
N GLY A 93 -4.06 -10.62 -22.31
CA GLY A 93 -3.21 -9.45 -22.02
C GLY A 93 -3.82 -8.42 -21.05
N GLY A 94 -5.01 -8.70 -20.50
CA GLY A 94 -5.66 -7.85 -19.52
C GLY A 94 -4.97 -7.91 -18.16
N ARG A 95 -5.47 -7.16 -17.17
CA ARG A 95 -5.03 -7.34 -15.78
C ARG A 95 -5.46 -8.71 -15.28
N ARG A 96 -4.52 -9.47 -14.73
CA ARG A 96 -4.81 -10.77 -14.12
C ARG A 96 -5.46 -10.56 -12.77
N GLU A 97 -6.64 -11.14 -12.58
CA GLU A 97 -7.29 -11.24 -11.29
C GLU A 97 -7.49 -12.71 -10.92
N ILE A 98 -7.71 -12.97 -9.63
CA ILE A 98 -8.12 -14.30 -9.17
C ILE A 98 -9.60 -14.46 -9.48
N ASP A 99 -9.94 -15.43 -10.35
CA ASP A 99 -11.31 -15.63 -10.85
C ASP A 99 -12.32 -16.13 -9.81
N TYR A 100 -11.82 -16.68 -8.69
CA TYR A 100 -12.65 -17.29 -7.65
C TYR A 100 -12.75 -16.39 -6.42
N LEU A 101 -12.68 -16.99 -5.23
CA LEU A 101 -12.66 -16.26 -3.98
C LEU A 101 -11.40 -15.39 -3.89
N ALA A 102 -11.58 -14.16 -3.41
CA ALA A 102 -10.46 -13.30 -3.03
C ALA A 102 -9.52 -14.00 -2.04
N PHE A 103 -8.24 -13.62 -2.04
CA PHE A 103 -7.26 -14.20 -1.13
C PHE A 103 -7.73 -14.06 0.32
N SER A 104 -7.85 -15.18 1.03
CA SER A 104 -8.42 -15.20 2.39
C SER A 104 -7.43 -14.72 3.47
N VAL A 105 -6.17 -14.54 3.08
CA VAL A 105 -5.07 -14.02 3.90
C VAL A 105 -4.18 -13.13 3.03
N ASN A 106 -3.29 -12.36 3.67
CA ASN A 106 -2.23 -11.66 2.94
C ASN A 106 -1.29 -12.69 2.29
N TYR A 107 -0.91 -12.49 1.05
CA TYR A 107 -0.02 -13.39 0.29
C TYR A 107 1.21 -12.65 -0.26
N GLY A 108 2.36 -13.31 -0.21
CA GLY A 108 3.66 -12.85 -0.67
C GLY A 108 4.78 -13.25 0.29
#